data_AF-A0A960D1E5-F1
#
_entry.id   AF-A0A960D1E5-F1
#
_cell.length_a   1.000
_cell.length_b   1.000
_cell.length_c   1.000
_cell.angle_alpha   90.00
_cell.angle_beta   90.00
_cell.angle_gamma   90.00
#
_symmetry.space_group_name_H-M   'P 1'
#
loop_
_entity.id
_entity.type
_entity.pdbx_description
1 polymer ?
#
loop_
_entity_poly.entity_id
_entity_poly.type
_entity_poly.pdbx_seq_one_letter_code
_entity_poly.pdbx_strand_id
1 'polypeptide(L)' 'MALTAEQKKEILGTYGLHETDTGSPEAQVALLTKRITDLTEHLKQHKHDHHSRRGLLLLVGRRRRLLKYVA' A
#
# COMPACT_ATOMS: atom_id res chain seq x y z
N MET A 1 4.75 8.01 4.04
CA MET A 1 6.15 7.67 4.38
C MET A 1 6.50 6.27 3.88
N ALA A 2 7.77 5.86 3.98
CA ALA A 2 8.19 4.50 3.64
C ALA A 2 7.87 3.52 4.79
N LEU A 3 7.39 2.33 4.46
CA LEU A 3 7.13 1.26 5.43
C LEU A 3 8.43 0.69 5.97
N THR A 4 8.49 0.43 7.27
CA THR A 4 9.64 -0.24 7.89
C THR A 4 9.71 -1.72 7.47
N ALA A 5 10.88 -2.35 7.68
CA ALA A 5 11.04 -3.78 7.38
C ALA A 5 10.11 -4.65 8.24
N GLU A 6 9.90 -4.26 9.49
CA GLU A 6 9.02 -4.94 10.44
C GLU A 6 7.55 -4.89 9.99
N GLN A 7 7.05 -3.69 9.67
CA GLN A 7 5.68 -3.52 9.17
C GLN A 7 5.42 -4.32 7.90
N LYS A 8 6.41 -4.39 7.00
CA LYS A 8 6.27 -5.21 5.78
C LYS A 8 6.18 -6.69 6.12
N LYS A 9 7.03 -7.20 7.02
CA LYS A 9 7.00 -8.61 7.43
C LYS A 9 5.69 -8.97 8.10
N GLU A 10 5.18 -8.12 8.98
CA GLU A 10 3.89 -8.32 9.66
C GLU A 10 2.73 -8.42 8.65
N ILE A 11 2.65 -7.47 7.71
CA ILE A 11 1.59 -7.46 6.69
C ILE A 11 1.71 -8.67 5.76
N LEU A 12 2.92 -9.02 5.32
CA LEU A 12 3.15 -10.18 4.46
C LEU A 12 2.80 -11.50 5.18
N GLY A 13 3.14 -11.63 6.47
CA GLY A 13 2.78 -12.82 7.24
C GLY A 13 1.28 -12.96 7.47
N THR A 14 0.54 -11.84 7.52
CA THR A 14 -0.91 -11.86 7.78
C THR A 14 -1.74 -12.07 6.52
N TYR A 15 -1.32 -11.50 5.38
CA TYR A 15 -2.10 -11.47 4.14
C TYR A 15 -1.49 -12.29 3.00
N GLY A 16 -0.30 -12.88 3.18
CA GLY A 16 0.30 -13.82 2.24
C GLY A 16 -0.40 -15.18 2.28
N LEU A 17 -0.43 -15.86 1.14
CA LEU A 17 -1.03 -17.20 1.03
C LEU A 17 -0.16 -18.28 1.68
N HIS A 18 1.15 -18.05 1.74
CA HIS A 18 2.14 -18.89 2.39
C HIS A 18 3.31 -18.03 2.90
N GLU A 19 4.16 -18.57 3.77
CA GLU A 19 5.20 -17.79 4.49
C GLU A 19 6.22 -17.07 3.59
N THR A 20 6.44 -17.60 2.39
CA THR A 20 7.36 -17.03 1.37
C THR A 20 6.65 -16.14 0.34
N ASP A 21 5.34 -15.93 0.50
CA ASP A 21 4.55 -15.16 -0.45
C ASP A 21 4.77 -13.67 -0.26
N THR A 22 5.45 -13.07 -1.23
CA THR A 22 5.72 -11.64 -1.29
C THR A 22 4.97 -10.96 -2.43
N GLY A 23 4.32 -11.75 -3.28
CA GLY A 23 3.92 -11.36 -4.63
C GLY A 23 2.43 -11.50 -4.90
N SER A 24 1.68 -12.22 -4.06
CA SER A 24 0.24 -12.40 -4.26
C SER A 24 -0.51 -11.07 -4.34
N PRO A 25 -1.60 -11.03 -5.14
CA PRO A 25 -2.46 -9.87 -5.21
C PRO A 25 -2.95 -9.39 -3.83
N GLU A 26 -3.28 -10.30 -2.93
CA GLU A 26 -3.75 -10.05 -1.56
C GLU A 26 -2.67 -9.33 -0.73
N ALA A 27 -1.46 -9.90 -0.69
CA ALA A 27 -0.31 -9.32 0.01
C ALA A 27 0.06 -7.94 -0.55
N GLN A 28 0.07 -7.79 -1.88
CA GLN A 28 0.35 -6.51 -2.53
C GLN A 28 -0.73 -5.46 -2.22
N VAL A 29 -2.01 -5.84 -2.22
CA VAL A 29 -3.13 -4.94 -1.89
C VAL A 29 -3.05 -4.49 -0.43
N ALA A 30 -2.69 -5.39 0.50
CA ALA A 30 -2.51 -5.06 1.90
C ALA A 30 -1.37 -4.03 2.12
N LEU A 31 -0.21 -4.26 1.50
CA LEU A 31 0.93 -3.33 1.53
C LEU A 31 0.58 -1.95 0.95
N LEU A 32 -0.09 -1.92 -0.21
CA LEU A 32 -0.54 -0.67 -0.84
C LEU A 32 -1.55 0.07 0.04
N THR A 33 -2.46 -0.66 0.68
CA THR A 33 -3.49 -0.08 1.55
C THR A 33 -2.87 0.58 2.77
N LYS A 34 -1.94 -0.08 3.46
CA LYS A 34 -1.24 0.54 4.60
C LYS A 34 -0.50 1.82 4.18
N ARG A 35 0.22 1.77 3.06
CA ARG A 35 0.95 2.93 2.53
C ARG A 35 0.02 4.09 2.14
N ILE A 36 -1.15 3.79 1.56
CA ILE A 36 -2.18 4.79 1.22
C ILE A 36 -2.72 5.45 2.49
N THR A 37 -3.02 4.67 3.54
CA THR A 37 -3.51 5.20 4.82
C THR A 37 -2.50 6.17 5.44
N ASP A 38 -1.23 5.76 5.54
CA ASP A 38 -0.18 6.59 6.13
C ASP A 38 0.06 7.87 5.29
N LEU A 39 0.00 7.77 3.96
CA LEU A 39 0.16 8.93 3.07
C LEU A 39 -1.05 9.86 3.10
N THR A 40 -2.24 9.33 3.34
CA THR A 40 -3.45 10.13 3.52
C THR A 40 -3.36 10.97 4.79
N GLU A 41 -2.87 10.38 5.89
CA GLU A 41 -2.66 11.12 7.14
C GLU A 41 -1.60 12.22 7.00
N HIS A 42 -0.47 11.91 6.33
CA HIS A 42 0.54 12.92 5.98
C HIS A 42 -0.06 14.11 5.22
N LEU A 43 -0.87 13.85 4.19
CA LEU A 43 -1.49 14.90 3.38
C LEU A 43 -2.61 15.65 4.11
N LYS A 44 -3.14 15.12 5.23
CA LYS A 44 -4.04 15.91 6.09
C LYS A 44 -3.29 17.05 6.76
N GLN A 45 -2.05 16.83 7.18
CA GLN A 45 -1.21 17.86 7.80
C GLN A 45 -0.53 18.75 6.75
N HIS A 46 -0.09 18.16 5.63
CA HIS A 46 0.64 18.85 4.56
C HIS A 46 -0.24 19.13 3.33
N LYS A 47 -1.13 20.12 3.42
CA LYS A 47 -2.13 20.42 2.38
C LYS A 47 -1.55 20.81 1.01
N HIS A 48 -0.38 21.45 1.01
CA HIS A 48 0.31 21.95 -0.19
C HIS A 48 1.31 20.96 -0.79
N ASP A 49 1.46 19.76 -0.21
CA ASP A 49 2.34 18.73 -0.78
C ASP A 49 1.65 18.02 -1.96
N HIS A 50 1.70 18.67 -3.12
CA HIS A 50 1.12 18.16 -4.37
C HIS A 50 1.94 17.02 -4.98
N HIS A 51 3.25 16.97 -4.72
CA HIS A 51 4.14 15.94 -5.24
C HIS A 51 3.83 14.59 -4.61
N SER A 52 3.66 14.55 -3.29
CA SER A 52 3.21 13.33 -2.58
C SER A 52 1.79 12.94 -2.96
N ARG A 53 0.89 13.91 -3.21
CA ARG A 53 -0.47 13.63 -3.70
C ARG A 53 -0.48 12.94 -5.05
N ARG A 54 0.42 13.32 -5.97
CA ARG A 54 0.60 12.59 -7.24
C ARG A 54 1.04 11.14 -6.99
N GLY A 55 1.97 10.93 -6.07
CA GLY A 55 2.38 9.58 -5.63
C GLY A 55 1.21 8.76 -5.08
N LEU A 56 0.37 9.38 -4.25
CA LEU A 56 -0.85 8.75 -3.71
C LEU A 56 -1.77 8.25 -4.83
N LEU A 57 -2.04 9.09 -5.84
CA LEU A 57 -2.92 8.72 -6.96
C LEU A 57 -2.37 7.53 -7.77
N LEU A 58 -1.05 7.43 -7.95
CA LEU A 58 -0.42 6.29 -8.59
C LEU A 58 -0.61 5.00 -7.79
N LEU A 59 -0.47 5.06 -6.46
CA LEU A 59 -0.69 3.92 -5.57
C LEU A 59 -2.16 3.46 -5.61
N VAL A 60 -3.10 4.39 -5.54
CA VAL A 60 -4.55 4.12 -5.66
C VAL A 60 -4.86 3.44 -7.00
N GLY A 61 -4.30 3.95 -8.10
CA GLY A 61 -4.47 3.36 -9.43
C GLY A 61 -3.92 1.94 -9.52
N ARG A 62 -2.75 1.66 -8.93
CA ARG A 62 -2.18 0.31 -8.87
C ARG A 62 -3.07 -0.64 -8.05
N ARG A 63 -3.51 -0.22 -6.87
CA ARG A 63 -4.41 -1.03 -6.02
C ARG A 63 -5.71 -1.36 -6.74
N ARG A 64 -6.31 -0.39 -7.44
CA ARG A 64 -7.53 -0.61 -8.22
C ARG A 64 -7.33 -1.65 -9.32
N ARG A 65 -6.18 -1.66 -10.00
CA ARG A 65 -5.87 -2.68 -11.03
C ARG A 65 -5.71 -4.08 -10.43
N LEU A 66 -5.05 -4.20 -9.28
CA LEU A 66 -4.90 -5.48 -8.59
C LEU A 66 -6.24 -6.02 -8.10
N LEU A 67 -7.08 -5.18 -7.49
CA LEU A 67 -8.43 -5.59 -7.08
C LEU A 67 -9.28 -6.02 -8.28
N LYS A 68 -9.17 -5.33 -9.42
CA LYS A 68 -9.85 -5.72 -10.66
C LYS A 68 -9.33 -7.05 -11.24
N TYR A 69 -8.10 -7.45 -10.92
CA TYR A 69 -7.55 -8.72 -11.38
C TYR A 69 -8.02 -9.90 -10.52
N VAL A 70 -8.28 -9.67 -9.23
CA VAL A 70 -8.73 -10.69 -8.28
C VAL A 70 -10.26 -10.88 -8.32
N ALA A 71 -11.01 -9.81 -8.63
CA ALA A 71 -12.46 -9.83 -8.82
C ALA A 71 -12.84 -10.31 -10.22
#